data_AF-A0A3B8KU63-F1
#
_entry.id   AF-A0A3B8KU63-F1
#
_cell.length_a   1.000
_cell.length_b   1.000
_cell.length_c   1.000
_cell.angle_alpha   90.00
_cell.angle_beta   90.00
_cell.angle_gamma   90.00
#
_symmetry.space_group_name_H-M   'P 1'
#
loop_
_entity.id
_entity.type
_entity.pdbx_description
1 polymer ?
#
loop_
_entity_poly.entity_id
_entity_poly.type
_entity_poly.pdbx_seq_one_letter_code
_entity_poly.pdbx_strand_id
1 'polypeptide(L)'
;HNYIDKLINEKLRRMKILPSGTCTDAEFLRRISIDLTGLPPNVETVKAFLADKRPSAEKRNEKIDQLIGSPEFIEHWTLKWSD
;
A
#
# COMPACT_ATOMS: atom_id res chain seq x y z
N HIS A 1 -8.73 4.75 -11.58
CA HIS A 1 -10.12 4.48 -11.18
C HIS A 1 -10.73 3.46 -12.11
N ASN A 2 -10.97 2.26 -11.58
CA ASN A 2 -11.47 1.11 -12.34
C ASN A 2 -13.00 0.98 -12.22
N TYR A 3 -13.61 0.12 -13.03
CA TYR A 3 -15.03 -0.23 -12.99
C TYR A 3 -15.50 -0.66 -11.59
N ILE A 4 -14.67 -1.43 -10.88
CA ILE A 4 -14.96 -1.89 -9.51
C ILE A 4 -15.09 -0.70 -8.53
N ASP A 5 -14.24 0.32 -8.65
CA ASP A 5 -14.33 1.52 -7.80
C ASP A 5 -15.68 2.22 -7.98
N LYS A 6 -16.24 2.22 -9.19
CA LYS A 6 -17.55 2.82 -9.47
C LYS A 6 -18.66 2.07 -8.74
N LEU A 7 -18.65 0.74 -8.81
CA LEU A 7 -19.63 -0.11 -8.14
C LEU A 7 -19.56 0.05 -6.61
N ILE A 8 -18.35 0.09 -6.05
CA ILE A 8 -18.14 0.29 -4.62
C ILE A 8 -18.66 1.67 -4.18
N ASN A 9 -18.28 2.74 -4.90
CA ASN A 9 -18.74 4.09 -4.58
C ASN A 9 -20.25 4.26 -4.71
N GLU A 10 -20.89 3.56 -5.65
CA GLU A 10 -22.35 3.56 -5.75
C GLU A 10 -23.00 2.89 -4.53
N LYS A 11 -22.48 1.74 -4.09
CA LYS A 11 -22.97 1.06 -2.89
C LYS A 11 -22.77 1.91 -1.63
N LEU A 12 -21.60 2.52 -1.45
CA LEU A 12 -21.30 3.39 -0.30
C LEU A 12 -22.26 4.60 -0.25
N ARG A 13 -22.54 5.21 -1.41
CA ARG A 13 -23.52 6.31 -1.51
C ARG A 13 -24.93 5.88 -1.11
N ARG A 14 -25.39 4.70 -1.55
CA ARG A 14 -26.71 4.15 -1.13
C ARG A 14 -26.80 3.94 0.38
N MET A 15 -25.68 3.54 1.01
CA MET A 15 -25.59 3.33 2.45
C MET A 15 -25.34 4.61 3.25
N LYS A 16 -25.24 5.79 2.60
CA LYS A 16 -24.89 7.08 3.22
C LYS A 16 -23.55 7.05 3.99
N ILE A 17 -22.61 6.22 3.54
CA ILE A 17 -21.28 6.12 4.11
C ILE A 17 -20.34 6.99 3.29
N LEU A 18 -19.63 7.91 3.95
CA LEU A 18 -18.61 8.73 3.31
C LEU A 18 -17.34 7.87 3.11
N PRO A 19 -16.84 7.69 1.87
CA PRO A 19 -15.59 7.00 1.65
C PRO A 19 -14.42 7.81 2.24
N SER A 20 -13.45 7.10 2.80
CA SER A 20 -12.20 7.71 3.25
C SER A 20 -11.46 8.39 2.10
N GLY A 21 -10.81 9.52 2.39
CA GLY A 21 -9.96 10.20 1.44
C GLY A 21 -8.74 9.38 1.03
N THR A 22 -8.04 9.82 -0.02
CA THR A 22 -6.78 9.19 -0.44
C THR A 22 -5.71 9.37 0.63
N CYS A 23 -5.02 8.29 0.97
CA CYS A 23 -3.94 8.31 1.94
C CYS A 23 -2.71 9.08 1.43
N THR A 24 -1.98 9.67 2.39
CA THR A 24 -0.69 10.32 2.11
C THR A 24 0.38 9.29 1.72
N ASP A 25 1.45 9.72 1.06
CA ASP A 25 2.56 8.82 0.70
C ASP A 25 3.24 8.18 1.92
N ALA A 26 3.32 8.90 3.05
CA ALA A 26 3.86 8.36 4.29
C ALA A 26 2.97 7.26 4.89
N GLU A 27 1.65 7.48 4.91
CA GLU A 27 0.71 6.47 5.37
C GLU A 27 0.69 5.25 4.45
N PHE A 28 0.71 5.48 3.14
CA PHE A 28 0.78 4.42 2.15
C PHE A 28 2.00 3.52 2.40
N LEU A 29 3.19 4.13 2.49
CA LEU A 29 4.44 3.38 2.67
C LEU A 29 4.44 2.57 3.97
N ARG A 30 3.96 3.16 5.07
CA ARG A 30 3.87 2.46 6.35
C ARG A 30 2.92 1.26 6.28
N ARG A 31 1.71 1.46 5.74
CA ARG A 31 0.70 0.39 5.67
C ARG A 31 1.20 -0.75 4.80
N ILE A 32 1.70 -0.44 3.61
CA ILE A 32 2.08 -1.48 2.65
C ILE A 32 3.32 -2.28 3.07
N SER A 33 4.29 -1.67 3.76
CA SER A 33 5.41 -2.42 4.33
C SER A 33 4.92 -3.40 5.39
N ILE A 34 4.05 -2.96 6.30
CA ILE A 34 3.52 -3.85 7.34
C ILE A 34 2.66 -4.96 6.72
N ASP A 35 1.78 -4.63 5.78
CA ASP A 35 0.87 -5.60 5.17
C ASP A 35 1.60 -6.66 4.34
N LEU A 36 2.70 -6.28 3.67
CA LEU A 36 3.44 -7.18 2.78
C LEU A 36 4.55 -7.95 3.49
N THR A 37 5.28 -7.31 4.41
CA THR A 37 6.47 -7.92 5.04
C THR A 37 6.32 -8.13 6.55
N GLY A 38 5.23 -7.65 7.16
CA GLY A 38 5.04 -7.69 8.61
C GLY A 38 5.92 -6.69 9.37
N LEU A 39 6.69 -5.85 8.67
CA LEU A 39 7.70 -4.97 9.27
C LEU A 39 7.45 -3.50 8.90
N PRO A 40 7.73 -2.54 9.81
CA PRO A 40 7.69 -1.13 9.47
C PRO A 40 8.83 -0.76 8.51
N PRO A 41 8.65 0.27 7.64
CA PRO A 41 9.70 0.72 6.74
C PRO A 41 10.86 1.38 7.50
N ASN A 42 12.08 1.20 7.00
CA ASN A 42 13.25 1.90 7.55
C ASN A 42 13.17 3.41 7.29
N VAL A 43 13.72 4.21 8.20
CA VAL A 43 13.75 5.69 8.15
C VAL A 43 14.37 6.20 6.86
N GLU A 44 15.45 5.57 6.39
CA GLU A 44 16.11 5.96 5.14
C GLU A 44 15.21 5.74 3.92
N THR A 45 14.51 4.60 3.87
CA THR A 45 13.53 4.30 2.83
C THR A 45 12.38 5.29 2.83
N VAL A 46 11.89 5.68 4.01
CA VAL A 46 10.83 6.70 4.14
C VAL A 46 11.31 8.04 3.59
N LYS A 47 12.51 8.49 3.97
CA LYS A 47 13.08 9.75 3.46
C LYS A 47 13.26 9.72 1.94
N ALA A 48 13.80 8.63 1.39
CA ALA A 48 13.97 8.47 -0.05
C ALA A 48 12.62 8.51 -0.80
N PHE A 49 11.62 7.78 -0.30
CA PHE A 49 10.30 7.71 -0.92
C PHE A 49 9.53 9.03 -0.88
N LEU A 50 9.68 9.80 0.20
CA LEU A 50 9.07 11.12 0.35
C LEU A 50 9.81 12.19 -0.46
N ALA A 51 11.12 12.04 -0.66
CA ALA A 51 11.91 12.93 -1.51
C ALA A 51 11.66 12.70 -3.01
N ASP A 52 11.16 11.52 -3.39
CA ASP A 52 10.81 11.18 -4.76
C ASP A 52 9.61 11.99 -5.28
N LYS A 53 9.88 12.84 -6.27
CA LYS A 53 8.93 13.75 -6.93
C LYS A 53 8.25 13.13 -8.16
N ARG A 54 8.56 11.88 -8.51
CA ARG A 54 7.83 11.15 -9.57
C ARG A 54 6.34 11.05 -9.22
N PRO A 55 5.46 10.89 -10.21
CA PRO A 55 4.03 10.70 -9.96
C PRO A 55 3.78 9.59 -8.94
N SER A 56 2.90 9.84 -7.97
CA SER A 56 2.67 8.91 -6.86
C SER A 56 2.32 7.50 -7.33
N ALA A 57 1.59 7.35 -8.43
CA ALA A 57 1.27 6.04 -8.99
C ALA A 57 2.53 5.23 -9.38
N GLU A 58 3.50 5.86 -10.04
CA GLU A 58 4.71 5.20 -10.53
C GLU A 58 5.61 4.76 -9.37
N LYS A 59 5.92 5.68 -8.45
CA LYS A 59 6.78 5.35 -7.30
C LYS A 59 6.12 4.34 -6.35
N ARG A 60 4.79 4.36 -6.22
CA ARG A 60 4.05 3.38 -5.40
C ARG A 60 4.09 1.99 -6.04
N ASN A 61 3.87 1.88 -7.35
CA ASN A 61 3.96 0.60 -8.07
C ASN A 61 5.36 -0.01 -7.96
N GLU A 62 6.40 0.79 -8.24
CA GLU A 62 7.78 0.34 -8.10
C GLU A 62 8.08 -0.14 -6.66
N LYS A 63 7.57 0.57 -5.65
CA LYS A 63 7.75 0.17 -4.25
C LYS A 63 7.01 -1.12 -3.90
N ILE A 64 5.83 -1.34 -4.47
CA ILE A 64 5.07 -2.60 -4.32
C ILE A 64 5.89 -3.76 -4.88
N ASP A 65 6.39 -3.63 -6.10
CA ASP A 65 7.16 -4.68 -6.76
C ASP A 65 8.43 -5.03 -5.97
N GLN A 66 9.11 -4.02 -5.43
CA GLN A 66 10.27 -4.23 -4.55
C GLN A 66 9.93 -5.01 -3.27
N LEU A 67 8.80 -4.70 -2.62
CA LEU A 67 8.39 -5.37 -1.39
C LEU A 67 7.96 -6.81 -1.66
N ILE A 68 7.20 -7.06 -2.73
CA ILE A 68 6.79 -8.42 -3.13
C ILE A 68 8.00 -9.29 -3.49
N GLY A 69 9.01 -8.69 -4.14
CA GLY A 69 10.25 -9.38 -4.49
C GLY A 69 11.24 -9.56 -3.34
N SER A 70 10.91 -9.11 -2.12
CA SER A 70 11.86 -9.11 -1.00
C SER A 70 11.84 -10.44 -0.21
N PRO A 71 12.96 -10.86 0.40
CA PRO A 71 13.00 -12.03 1.28
C PRO A 71 11.99 -11.95 2.42
N GLU A 72 11.81 -10.75 2.99
CA GLU A 72 10.91 -10.52 4.12
C GLU A 72 9.44 -10.79 3.75
N PHE A 73 9.04 -10.53 2.50
CA PHE A 73 7.72 -10.91 2.02
C PHE A 73 7.55 -12.43 2.00
N ILE A 74 8.54 -13.16 1.47
CA ILE A 74 8.51 -14.62 1.39
C ILE A 74 8.43 -15.21 2.80
N GLU A 75 9.26 -14.75 3.72
CA GLU A 75 9.26 -15.20 5.11
C GLU A 75 7.92 -14.91 5.80
N HIS A 76 7.41 -13.68 5.66
CA HIS A 76 6.15 -13.27 6.26
C HIS A 76 4.98 -14.15 5.79
N TRP A 77 4.83 -14.32 4.47
CA TRP A 77 3.71 -15.06 3.91
C TRP A 77 3.84 -16.57 4.05
N THR A 78 5.06 -17.12 4.04
CA THR A 78 5.30 -18.54 4.34
C THR A 78 4.83 -18.86 5.77
N LEU A 79 5.20 -18.04 6.75
CA LEU A 79 4.75 -18.22 8.13
C LEU A 79 3.24 -18.03 8.26
N LYS A 80 2.68 -16.99 7.64
CA LYS A 80 1.25 -16.68 7.71
C LYS A 80 0.34 -17.76 7.12
N TRP A 81 0.84 -18.57 6.16
CA TRP A 81 0.08 -19.64 5.51
C TRP A 81 0.41 -21.03 6.07
N SER A 82 1.37 -21.12 6.99
CA SER A 82 1.72 -22.38 7.67
C SER A 82 0.86 -22.63 8.91
N ASP A 83 -0.04 -21.70 9.27
CA ASP A 83 -1.06 -21.79 10.32
C ASP A 83 -2.45 -22.02 9.70
#